data_AF-A0A091HGZ0-F1
#
_entry.id   AF-A0A091HGZ0-F1
#
_cell.length_a   1.000
_cell.length_b   1.000
_cell.length_c   1.000
_cell.angle_alpha   90.00
_cell.angle_beta   90.00
_cell.angle_gamma   90.00
#
_symmetry.space_group_name_H-M   'P 1'
#
loop_
_entity.id
_entity.type
_entity.pdbx_description
1 polymer ?
#
loop_
_entity_poly.entity_id
_entity_poly.type
_entity_poly.pdbx_seq_one_letter_code
_entity_poly.pdbx_strand_id
1 'polypeptide(L)'
;GYHRELFEKALEDHWREQVSGLLLVCSSYICHVVESCSSTIHLLIQDLASFQNQGHSALLQEIKVLVVAHDIPSRLFPDWYVAAGTSPPRCPPGSTQPQSAPELAAECLDLLLKLAASVQSSEDDSQETNESVHTIAPELLIPTETINSLVNAGECVSPEDFLRVYLSPSQPVLDSETVWPVPSHFS
;
A
#
# COMPACT_ATOMS: atom_id res chain seq x y z
N GLY A 1 -6.31 13.80 14.58
CA GLY A 1 -5.38 14.61 13.75
C GLY A 1 -5.91 14.60 12.32
N TYR A 2 -5.93 15.74 11.62
CA TYR A 2 -6.66 15.92 10.35
C TYR A 2 -6.44 14.80 9.31
N HIS A 3 -5.22 14.26 9.20
CA HIS A 3 -4.90 13.11 8.33
C HIS A 3 -5.64 11.83 8.72
N ARG A 4 -5.77 11.58 10.01
CA ARG A 4 -6.45 10.41 10.58
C ARG A 4 -7.95 10.47 10.27
N GLU A 5 -8.62 11.58 10.58
CA GLU A 5 -10.07 11.73 10.37
C GLU A 5 -10.47 11.70 8.89
N LEU A 6 -9.60 12.16 7.99
CA LEU A 6 -9.89 12.14 6.55
C LEU A 6 -9.78 10.73 5.98
N PHE A 7 -8.78 9.96 6.43
CA PHE A 7 -8.69 8.53 6.11
C PHE A 7 -9.81 7.77 6.82
N GLU A 8 -9.95 7.83 8.15
CA GLU A 8 -11.03 7.17 8.90
C GLU A 8 -12.42 7.46 8.32
N LYS A 9 -12.76 8.70 7.95
CA LYS A 9 -14.05 9.00 7.29
C LYS A 9 -14.17 8.40 5.89
N ALA A 10 -13.10 8.40 5.10
CA ALA A 10 -13.09 7.73 3.80
C ALA A 10 -13.25 6.20 3.96
N LEU A 11 -12.66 5.62 5.01
CA LEU A 11 -12.73 4.20 5.36
C LEU A 11 -14.13 3.82 5.92
N GLU A 12 -14.76 4.70 6.72
CA GLU A 12 -16.07 4.48 7.37
C GLU A 12 -17.25 4.51 6.39
N ASP A 13 -17.23 5.40 5.38
CA ASP A 13 -18.39 5.60 4.49
C ASP A 13 -18.54 4.49 3.42
N HIS A 14 -17.49 3.73 3.13
CA HIS A 14 -17.45 2.89 1.93
C HIS A 14 -17.55 1.38 2.20
N TRP A 15 -17.32 0.91 3.43
CA TRP A 15 -16.98 -0.49 3.64
C TRP A 15 -17.97 -1.24 4.53
N ARG A 16 -18.81 -2.08 3.90
CA ARG A 16 -19.64 -3.07 4.61
C ARG A 16 -18.84 -4.27 5.11
N GLU A 17 -17.58 -4.41 4.69
CA GLU A 17 -16.69 -5.52 5.02
C GLU A 17 -15.59 -5.07 5.97
N GLN A 18 -15.15 -5.97 6.85
CA GLN A 18 -14.03 -5.70 7.76
C GLN A 18 -12.76 -5.42 6.96
N VAL A 19 -12.21 -4.23 7.13
CA VAL A 19 -10.90 -3.86 6.64
C VAL A 19 -9.91 -3.90 7.79
N SER A 20 -8.75 -4.52 7.53
CA SER A 20 -7.63 -4.56 8.47
C SER A 20 -6.38 -4.01 7.78
N GLY A 21 -5.35 -3.68 8.56
CA GLY A 21 -4.16 -3.08 8.00
C GLY A 21 -3.41 -2.20 8.97
N LEU A 22 -2.56 -1.35 8.42
CA LEU A 22 -1.71 -0.44 9.18
C LEU A 22 -1.60 0.91 8.46
N LEU A 23 -1.82 1.99 9.20
CA LEU A 23 -1.52 3.36 8.78
C LEU A 23 -0.34 3.90 9.59
N LEU A 24 0.79 4.09 8.91
CA LEU A 24 1.98 4.74 9.45
C LEU A 24 2.03 6.20 8.99
N VAL A 25 1.92 7.13 9.93
CA VAL A 25 2.04 8.57 9.65
C VAL A 25 3.35 9.10 10.21
N CYS A 26 4.24 9.54 9.32
CA CYS A 26 5.49 10.20 9.67
C CYS A 26 5.46 11.69 9.26
N SER A 27 6.44 12.46 9.72
CA SER A 27 6.53 13.89 9.38
C SER A 27 6.76 14.19 7.89
N SER A 28 7.24 13.21 7.12
CA SER A 28 7.65 13.38 5.72
C SER A 28 7.01 12.38 4.74
N TYR A 29 6.35 11.33 5.22
CA TYR A 29 5.67 10.35 4.39
C TYR A 29 4.53 9.68 5.16
N ILE A 30 3.62 9.07 4.41
CA ILE A 30 2.58 8.19 4.93
C ILE A 30 2.75 6.84 4.24
N CYS A 31 2.74 5.76 5.03
CA CYS A 31 2.69 4.40 4.50
C CYS A 31 1.38 3.75 4.92
N HIS A 32 0.73 3.09 3.98
CA HIS A 32 -0.61 2.57 4.14
C HIS A 32 -0.66 1.13 3.62
N VAL A 33 -0.96 0.20 4.52
CA VAL A 33 -1.18 -1.21 4.21
C VAL A 33 -2.64 -1.54 4.45
N VAL A 34 -3.31 -2.12 3.47
CA VAL A 34 -4.75 -2.41 3.52
C VAL A 34 -5.00 -3.86 3.10
N GLU A 35 -5.76 -4.57 3.92
CA GLU A 35 -6.25 -5.91 3.65
C GLU A 35 -7.78 -5.92 3.59
N SER A 36 -8.30 -6.18 2.40
CA SER A 36 -9.73 -6.30 2.15
C SER A 36 -9.98 -7.11 0.88
N CYS A 37 -11.25 -7.29 0.50
CA CYS A 37 -11.61 -7.86 -0.79
C CYS A 37 -11.16 -6.95 -1.94
N SER A 38 -11.04 -7.53 -3.14
CA SER A 38 -10.56 -6.80 -4.32
C SER A 38 -11.43 -5.60 -4.69
N SER A 39 -12.75 -5.66 -4.48
CA SER A 39 -13.63 -4.51 -4.76
C SER A 39 -13.36 -3.33 -3.85
N THR A 40 -13.10 -3.57 -2.56
CA THR A 40 -12.78 -2.52 -1.60
C THR A 40 -11.43 -1.88 -1.91
N ILE A 41 -10.41 -2.70 -2.21
CA ILE A 41 -9.09 -2.21 -2.62
C ILE A 41 -9.20 -1.38 -3.90
N HIS A 42 -10.01 -1.81 -4.87
CA HIS A 42 -10.23 -1.07 -6.11
C HIS A 42 -10.83 0.32 -5.85
N LEU A 43 -11.87 0.41 -5.02
CA LEU A 43 -12.49 1.69 -4.63
C LEU A 43 -11.49 2.61 -3.92
N LEU A 44 -10.70 2.05 -2.99
CA LEU A 44 -9.67 2.83 -2.28
C LEU A 44 -8.62 3.40 -3.24
N ILE A 45 -8.14 2.61 -4.20
CA ILE A 45 -7.16 3.10 -5.19
C ILE A 45 -7.81 4.17 -6.09
N GLN A 46 -9.10 4.03 -6.43
CA GLN A 46 -9.85 5.05 -7.16
C GLN A 46 -9.95 6.37 -6.39
N ASP A 47 -10.22 6.31 -5.09
CA ASP A 47 -10.24 7.49 -4.23
C ASP A 47 -8.86 8.14 -4.13
N LEU A 48 -7.79 7.35 -3.95
CA LEU A 48 -6.41 7.84 -3.95
C LEU A 48 -6.03 8.52 -5.27
N ALA A 49 -6.44 7.96 -6.41
CA ALA A 49 -6.27 8.60 -7.71
C ALA A 49 -7.00 9.95 -7.78
N SER A 50 -8.22 10.02 -7.24
CA SER A 50 -8.98 11.28 -7.18
C SER A 50 -8.31 12.35 -6.30
N PHE A 51 -7.70 11.94 -5.17
CA PHE A 51 -6.96 12.84 -4.29
C PHE A 51 -5.72 13.40 -4.97
N GLN A 52 -4.95 12.55 -5.66
CA GLN A 52 -3.78 12.99 -6.41
C GLN A 52 -4.14 13.98 -7.52
N ASN A 53 -5.32 13.82 -8.13
CA ASN A 53 -5.82 14.70 -9.18
C ASN A 53 -6.28 16.08 -8.69
N GLN A 54 -6.27 16.35 -7.39
CA GLN A 54 -6.52 17.69 -6.83
C GLN A 54 -5.34 18.66 -7.03
N GLY A 55 -4.26 18.21 -7.67
CA GLY A 55 -3.11 19.03 -8.08
C GLY A 55 -2.23 19.45 -6.90
N HIS A 56 -1.58 20.60 -7.02
CA HIS A 56 -0.63 21.10 -6.00
C HIS A 56 -1.27 21.41 -4.63
N SER A 57 -2.60 21.52 -4.57
CA SER A 57 -3.37 21.66 -3.32
C SER A 57 -3.74 20.34 -2.67
N ALA A 58 -3.42 19.20 -3.30
CA ALA A 58 -3.65 17.89 -2.72
C ALA A 58 -2.85 17.74 -1.42
N LEU A 59 -3.52 17.20 -0.39
CA LEU A 59 -2.90 16.92 0.91
C LEU A 59 -1.81 15.85 0.82
N LEU A 60 -1.93 14.97 -0.16
CA LEU A 60 -0.98 13.91 -0.45
C LEU A 60 -0.47 14.10 -1.87
N GLN A 61 0.84 14.19 -2.00
CA GLN A 61 1.54 14.26 -3.27
C GLN A 61 2.35 12.98 -3.46
N GLU A 62 2.65 12.65 -4.72
CA GLU A 62 3.51 11.52 -5.08
C GLU A 62 3.04 10.17 -4.51
N ILE A 63 1.73 9.91 -4.57
CA ILE A 63 1.16 8.62 -4.13
C ILE A 63 1.67 7.52 -5.06
N LYS A 64 2.19 6.44 -4.47
CA LYS A 64 2.72 5.28 -5.18
C LYS A 64 2.13 3.99 -4.65
N VAL A 65 1.78 3.10 -5.56
CA VAL A 65 1.38 1.73 -5.24
C VAL A 65 2.65 0.88 -5.23
N LEU A 66 3.09 0.46 -4.05
CA LEU A 66 4.31 -0.34 -3.88
C LEU A 66 4.08 -1.81 -4.23
N VAL A 67 3.10 -2.44 -3.59
CA VAL A 67 2.80 -3.86 -3.73
C VAL A 67 1.30 -4.06 -3.67
N VAL A 68 0.78 -4.90 -4.56
CA VAL A 68 -0.59 -5.44 -4.48
C VAL A 68 -0.48 -6.95 -4.52
N ALA A 69 -1.01 -7.61 -3.49
CA ALA A 69 -1.06 -9.05 -3.38
C ALA A 69 -2.51 -9.55 -3.47
N HIS A 70 -2.66 -10.76 -3.98
CA HIS A 70 -3.96 -11.44 -4.13
C HIS A 70 -3.89 -12.81 -3.45
N ASP A 71 -5.06 -13.39 -3.17
CA ASP A 71 -5.20 -14.74 -2.61
C ASP A 71 -4.44 -14.97 -1.30
N ILE A 72 -4.45 -13.97 -0.41
CA ILE A 72 -3.82 -14.07 0.91
C ILE A 72 -4.66 -15.05 1.77
N PRO A 73 -4.10 -16.18 2.22
CA PRO A 73 -4.87 -17.24 2.87
C PRO A 73 -5.38 -16.87 4.26
N SER A 74 -4.73 -15.91 4.92
CA SER A 74 -5.10 -15.38 6.24
C SER A 74 -4.66 -13.93 6.35
N ARG A 75 -5.46 -13.10 7.04
CA ARG A 75 -5.10 -11.70 7.32
C ARG A 75 -3.75 -11.62 8.04
N LEU A 76 -2.83 -10.83 7.50
CA LEU A 76 -1.55 -10.54 8.13
C LEU A 76 -1.73 -9.51 9.26
N PHE A 77 -2.75 -8.66 9.14
CA PHE A 77 -3.13 -7.69 10.16
C PHE A 77 -4.46 -8.13 10.77
N PRO A 78 -4.48 -8.57 12.04
CA PRO A 78 -5.71 -9.01 12.69
C PRO A 78 -6.78 -7.91 12.81
N ASP A 79 -6.33 -6.66 12.95
CA ASP A 79 -7.19 -5.48 13.07
C ASP A 79 -6.56 -4.29 12.31
N TRP A 80 -7.17 -3.12 12.44
CA TRP A 80 -6.70 -1.86 11.93
C TRP A 80 -5.79 -1.14 12.95
N TYR A 81 -4.52 -0.99 12.61
CA TYR A 81 -3.53 -0.33 13.46
C TYR A 81 -3.18 1.08 12.96
N VAL A 82 -3.03 2.02 13.87
CA VAL A 82 -2.57 3.38 13.56
C VAL A 82 -1.35 3.71 14.39
N ALA A 83 -0.28 4.15 13.73
CA ALA A 83 0.97 4.41 14.39
C ALA A 83 1.61 5.70 13.85
N ALA A 84 2.20 6.48 14.76
CA ALA A 84 2.86 7.73 14.42
C ALA A 84 4.37 7.62 14.62
N GLY A 85 5.09 7.89 13.54
CA GLY A 85 6.55 7.96 13.53
C GLY A 85 7.03 9.39 13.71
N THR A 86 8.20 9.53 14.34
CA THR A 86 8.96 10.79 14.30
C THR A 86 9.68 10.93 12.95
N SER A 87 10.68 11.81 12.85
CA SER A 87 11.44 11.96 11.61
C SER A 87 12.08 10.62 11.22
N PRO A 88 11.99 10.19 9.95
CA PRO A 88 12.64 8.98 9.51
C PRO A 88 14.15 9.02 9.78
N PRO A 89 14.74 7.88 10.17
CA PRO A 89 16.19 7.77 10.27
C PRO A 89 16.80 7.97 8.88
N ARG A 90 18.01 8.53 8.86
CA ARG A 90 18.87 8.46 7.67
C ARG A 90 19.62 7.15 7.68
N CYS A 91 19.76 6.51 6.52
CA CYS A 91 20.64 5.35 6.39
C CYS A 91 22.07 5.72 6.85
N PRO A 92 22.75 4.81 7.57
CA PRO A 92 24.14 5.03 7.95
C PRO A 92 25.03 5.13 6.71
N PRO A 93 26.03 6.04 6.69
CA PRO A 93 26.89 6.22 5.54
C PRO A 93 27.68 4.94 5.26
N GLY A 94 27.46 4.35 4.08
CA GLY A 94 28.13 3.12 3.64
C GLY A 94 27.27 1.86 3.57
N SER A 95 25.98 1.92 3.93
CA SER A 95 25.04 0.78 3.79
C SER A 95 24.48 0.60 2.38
N THR A 96 24.84 1.48 1.44
CA THR A 96 24.26 1.55 0.09
C THR A 96 24.80 0.43 -0.80
N GLN A 97 24.28 -0.79 -0.64
CA GLN A 97 24.20 -1.68 -1.79
C GLN A 97 23.09 -1.16 -2.73
N PRO A 98 23.28 -1.26 -4.06
CA PRO A 98 22.20 -1.01 -4.99
C PRO A 98 21.15 -2.12 -4.84
N GLN A 99 20.12 -1.85 -4.06
CA GLN A 99 18.96 -2.71 -3.89
C GLN A 99 17.92 -2.38 -4.96
N SER A 100 17.30 -3.40 -5.50
CA SER A 100 16.22 -3.23 -6.48
C SER A 100 14.94 -2.74 -5.78
N ALA A 101 14.06 -2.07 -6.52
CA ALA A 101 12.75 -1.62 -6.02
C ALA A 101 11.92 -2.73 -5.32
N PRO A 102 11.81 -3.97 -5.86
CA PRO A 102 11.07 -5.03 -5.17
C PRO A 102 11.72 -5.49 -3.86
N GLU A 103 13.05 -5.49 -3.77
CA GLU A 103 13.75 -5.83 -2.53
C GLU A 103 13.49 -4.78 -1.45
N LEU A 104 13.58 -3.49 -1.82
CA LEU A 104 13.25 -2.39 -0.92
C LEU A 104 11.78 -2.41 -0.48
N ALA A 105 10.86 -2.75 -1.38
CA ALA A 105 9.44 -2.88 -1.06
C ALA A 105 9.18 -4.05 -0.09
N ALA A 106 9.87 -5.17 -0.27
CA ALA A 106 9.80 -6.31 0.64
C ALA A 106 10.35 -5.97 2.03
N GLU A 107 11.47 -5.25 2.11
CA GLU A 107 12.02 -4.76 3.38
C GLU A 107 11.07 -3.79 4.09
N CYS A 108 10.43 -2.89 3.33
CA CYS A 108 9.40 -2.01 3.88
C CYS A 108 8.23 -2.80 4.45
N LEU A 109 7.75 -3.83 3.74
CA LEU A 109 6.66 -4.68 4.23
C LEU A 109 7.05 -5.43 5.50
N ASP A 110 8.27 -5.97 5.58
CA ASP A 110 8.77 -6.66 6.77
C ASP A 110 8.86 -5.71 7.99
N LEU A 111 9.31 -4.46 7.78
CA LEU A 111 9.29 -3.43 8.82
C LEU A 111 7.87 -3.12 9.30
N LEU A 112 6.91 -2.98 8.38
CA LEU A 112 5.51 -2.70 8.71
C LEU A 112 4.84 -3.85 9.47
N LEU A 113 5.17 -5.10 9.13
CA LEU A 113 4.69 -6.27 9.87
C LEU A 113 5.27 -6.32 11.29
N LYS A 114 6.57 -6.06 11.45
CA LYS A 114 7.21 -5.94 12.78
C LYS A 114 6.60 -4.82 13.61
N LEU A 115 6.28 -3.70 12.96
CA LEU A 115 5.64 -2.55 13.58
C LEU A 115 4.23 -2.91 14.06
N ALA A 116 3.41 -3.55 13.24
CA ALA A 116 2.09 -4.02 13.66
C ALA A 116 2.16 -5.02 14.83
N ALA A 117 3.12 -5.95 14.81
CA ALA A 117 3.36 -6.86 15.94
C ALA A 117 3.76 -6.11 17.22
N SER A 118 4.58 -5.06 17.11
CA SER A 118 4.97 -4.24 18.26
C SER A 118 3.78 -3.47 18.86
N VAL A 119 2.91 -2.92 18.01
CA VAL A 119 1.68 -2.22 18.43
C VAL A 119 0.78 -3.19 19.18
N GLN A 120 0.48 -4.34 18.57
CA GLN A 120 -0.34 -5.39 19.18
C GLN A 120 0.22 -5.85 20.54
N SER A 121 1.53 -6.07 20.64
CA SER A 121 2.15 -6.51 21.90
C SER A 121 2.04 -5.47 23.02
N SER A 122 1.99 -4.18 22.68
CA SER A 122 1.89 -3.10 23.66
C SER A 122 0.45 -2.89 24.16
N GLU A 123 -0.55 -3.21 23.33
CA GLU A 123 -1.97 -3.12 23.71
C GLU A 123 -2.36 -4.20 24.72
N ASP A 124 -1.80 -5.42 24.62
CA ASP A 124 -2.04 -6.51 25.57
C ASP A 124 -1.49 -6.23 26.98
N ASP A 125 -0.43 -5.42 27.09
CA ASP A 125 0.19 -5.05 28.36
C ASP A 125 -0.48 -3.83 29.03
N SER A 126 -1.23 -3.02 28.27
CA SER A 126 -1.88 -1.82 28.77
C SER A 126 -3.39 -2.02 28.97
N GLN A 127 -3.86 -2.01 30.22
CA GLN A 127 -5.29 -1.95 30.58
C GLN A 127 -5.97 -0.60 30.25
N GLU A 128 -5.35 0.24 29.39
CA GLU A 128 -5.83 1.57 29.08
C GLU A 128 -6.52 1.61 27.71
N THR A 129 -7.84 1.67 27.83
CA THR A 129 -8.85 2.22 26.93
C THR A 129 -8.32 2.92 25.67
N ASN A 130 -8.68 2.34 24.52
CA ASN A 130 -9.00 2.97 23.23
C ASN A 130 -8.43 4.38 22.95
N GLU A 131 -7.68 4.48 21.85
CA GLU A 131 -7.27 5.73 21.16
C GLU A 131 -5.84 6.24 21.45
N SER A 132 -4.91 5.39 21.91
CA SER A 132 -3.50 5.79 22.02
C SER A 132 -2.77 5.59 20.69
N VAL A 133 -2.36 6.69 20.05
CA VAL A 133 -1.46 6.63 18.90
C VAL A 133 -0.10 6.13 19.38
N HIS A 134 0.30 4.93 18.97
CA HIS A 134 1.58 4.35 19.39
C HIS A 134 2.73 5.16 18.79
N THR A 135 3.60 5.66 19.67
CA THR A 135 4.84 6.34 19.28
C THR A 135 5.87 5.28 18.93
N ILE A 136 6.21 5.19 17.64
CA ILE A 136 7.06 4.12 17.12
C ILE A 136 8.53 4.43 17.38
N ALA A 137 9.29 3.38 17.71
CA ALA A 137 10.72 3.46 17.88
C ALA A 137 11.42 3.76 16.53
N PRO A 138 12.42 4.67 16.48
CA PRO A 138 13.06 5.09 15.23
C PRO A 138 13.63 3.95 14.36
N GLU A 139 14.00 2.83 14.96
CA GLU A 139 14.53 1.63 14.29
C GLU A 139 13.48 0.86 13.47
N LEU A 140 12.19 1.07 13.73
CA LEU A 140 11.10 0.46 12.97
C LEU A 140 10.57 1.39 11.86
N LEU A 141 11.14 2.59 11.73
CA LEU A 141 10.77 3.54 10.67
C LEU A 141 11.56 3.26 9.39
N ILE A 142 10.89 3.42 8.25
CA ILE A 142 11.51 3.28 6.94
C ILE A 142 12.50 4.45 6.74
N PRO A 143 13.77 4.18 6.36
CA PRO A 143 14.75 5.23 6.10
C PRO A 143 14.36 6.16 4.95
N THR A 144 14.78 7.42 5.04
CA THR A 144 14.45 8.45 4.03
C THR A 144 14.96 8.08 2.64
N GLU A 145 16.16 7.50 2.57
CA GLU A 145 16.79 7.09 1.32
C GLU A 145 16.01 5.96 0.62
N THR A 146 15.45 5.03 1.39
CA THR A 146 14.58 3.95 0.90
C THR A 146 13.28 4.52 0.33
N ILE A 147 12.64 5.44 1.07
CA ILE A 147 11.43 6.12 0.59
C ILE A 147 11.68 6.84 -0.73
N ASN A 148 12.74 7.64 -0.81
CA ASN A 148 13.10 8.36 -2.03
C ASN A 148 13.40 7.42 -3.20
N SER A 149 14.05 6.28 -2.93
CA SER A 149 14.35 5.29 -3.97
C SER A 149 13.07 4.64 -4.51
N LEU A 150 12.13 4.29 -3.63
CA LEU A 150 10.84 3.70 -4.00
C LEU A 150 9.93 4.69 -4.73
N VAL A 151 9.88 5.95 -4.31
CA VAL A 151 9.08 6.98 -4.99
C VAL A 151 9.57 7.22 -6.42
N ASN A 152 10.90 7.18 -6.62
CA ASN A 152 11.51 7.38 -7.94
C ASN A 152 11.65 6.07 -8.76
N ALA A 153 11.32 4.91 -8.19
CA ALA A 153 11.36 3.64 -8.89
C ALA A 153 10.29 3.59 -9.99
N GLY A 154 10.68 3.18 -11.20
CA GLY A 154 9.76 3.05 -12.33
C GLY A 154 8.74 1.92 -12.14
N GLU A 155 9.07 0.95 -11.30
CA GLU A 155 8.22 -0.17 -10.91
C GLU A 155 7.06 0.26 -9.99
N CYS A 156 7.25 1.33 -9.22
CA CYS A 156 6.22 1.90 -8.35
C CYS A 156 5.34 2.87 -9.15
N VAL A 157 4.14 2.41 -9.50
CA VAL A 157 3.19 3.15 -10.32
C VAL A 157 2.31 4.07 -9.49
N SER A 158 1.76 5.11 -10.13
CA SER A 158 0.73 5.95 -9.50
C SER A 158 -0.59 5.17 -9.37
N PRO A 159 -1.50 5.54 -8.45
CA PRO A 159 -2.86 4.99 -8.39
C PRO A 159 -3.60 5.04 -9.73
N GLU A 160 -3.47 6.13 -10.48
CA GLU A 160 -4.10 6.26 -11.80
C GLU A 160 -3.54 5.27 -12.81
N ASP A 161 -2.21 5.15 -12.87
CA ASP A 161 -1.55 4.19 -13.76
C ASP A 161 -1.86 2.74 -13.36
N PHE A 162 -1.92 2.46 -12.06
CA PHE A 162 -2.34 1.15 -11.55
C PHE A 162 -3.75 0.80 -12.01
N LEU A 163 -4.73 1.71 -11.85
CA LEU A 163 -6.09 1.49 -12.32
C LEU A 163 -6.15 1.29 -13.82
N ARG A 164 -5.35 2.04 -14.59
CA ARG A 164 -5.25 1.86 -16.04
C ARG A 164 -4.76 0.47 -16.41
N VAL A 165 -3.73 -0.04 -15.76
CA VAL A 165 -3.20 -1.40 -15.99
C VAL A 165 -4.22 -2.45 -15.56
N TYR A 166 -4.84 -2.27 -14.38
CA TYR A 166 -5.81 -3.22 -13.81
C TYR A 166 -7.11 -3.30 -14.62
N LEU A 167 -7.60 -2.16 -15.14
CA LEU A 167 -8.83 -2.07 -15.93
C LEU A 167 -8.59 -2.28 -17.42
N SER A 168 -7.34 -2.31 -17.88
CA SER A 168 -7.05 -2.64 -19.27
C SER A 168 -7.41 -4.11 -19.47
N PRO A 169 -8.36 -4.45 -20.35
CA PRO A 169 -8.53 -5.82 -20.75
C PRO A 169 -7.21 -6.24 -21.37
N SER A 170 -6.47 -7.13 -20.71
CA SER A 170 -5.52 -7.95 -21.43
C SER A 170 -6.38 -8.64 -22.48
N GLN A 171 -6.24 -8.24 -23.73
CA GLN A 171 -6.69 -9.06 -24.83
C GLN A 171 -5.51 -9.99 -25.07
N PRO A 172 -5.42 -11.16 -24.41
CA PRO A 172 -4.58 -12.19 -24.97
C PRO A 172 -5.20 -12.45 -26.34
N VAL A 173 -4.49 -12.07 -27.40
CA VAL A 173 -4.76 -12.66 -28.71
C VAL A 173 -4.53 -14.15 -28.48
N LEU A 174 -5.62 -14.88 -28.29
CA LEU A 174 -5.56 -16.31 -28.16
C LEU A 174 -5.13 -16.81 -29.53
N ASP A 175 -3.97 -17.46 -29.63
CA ASP A 175 -3.50 -18.09 -30.88
C ASP A 175 -4.53 -19.09 -31.47
N SER A 176 -5.54 -19.44 -30.68
CA SER A 176 -6.74 -20.21 -31.06
C SER A 176 -7.70 -19.48 -32.01
N GLU A 177 -7.54 -18.18 -32.27
CA GLU A 177 -8.28 -17.49 -33.34
C GLU A 177 -7.69 -17.79 -34.74
N THR A 178 -6.54 -18.45 -34.79
CA THR A 178 -5.91 -18.97 -36.02
C THR A 178 -6.29 -20.45 -36.24
N VAL A 179 -7.57 -20.81 -36.14
CA VAL A 179 -8.01 -22.13 -36.63
C VAL A 179 -8.04 -22.07 -38.16
N TRP A 180 -7.19 -22.90 -38.77
CA TRP A 180 -7.10 -23.17 -40.19
C TRP A 180 -8.50 -23.21 -40.86
N PRO A 181 -8.73 -22.55 -42.01
CA PRO A 181 -10.02 -22.66 -42.68
C PRO A 181 -10.27 -24.14 -43.05
N VAL A 182 -11.49 -24.61 -42.79
CA VAL A 182 -11.94 -25.95 -43.21
C VAL A 182 -11.79 -26.04 -44.73
N PRO A 183 -11.00 -26.98 -45.26
CA PRO A 183 -10.83 -27.12 -46.70
C PRO A 183 -12.17 -27.41 -47.39
N SER A 184 -12.46 -26.65 -48.44
CA SER A 184 -13.74 -26.63 -49.18
C SER A 184 -14.10 -27.92 -49.93
N HIS A 185 -13.40 -29.03 -49.71
CA HIS A 185 -13.60 -30.30 -50.41
C HIS A 185 -14.44 -31.32 -49.61
N PHE A 186 -15.02 -30.92 -48.49
CA PHE A 186 -15.96 -31.72 -47.70
C PHE A 186 -17.39 -31.15 -47.70
N SER A 187 -17.77 -30.38 -48.73
CA SER A 187 -19.15 -29.92 -48.96
C SER A 187 -19.77 -30.60 -50.17
#